data_AF-A0AAU2DEH2-F1
#
_entry.id   AF-A0AAU2DEH2-F1
#
_cell.length_a   1.000
_cell.length_b   1.000
_cell.length_c   1.000
_cell.angle_alpha   90.00
_cell.angle_beta   90.00
_cell.angle_gamma   90.00
#
_symmetry.space_group_name_H-M   'P 1'
#
loop_
_entity.id
_entity.type
_entity.pdbx_description
1 polymer ?
#
loop_
_entity_poly.entity_id
_entity_poly.type
_entity_poly.pdbx_seq_one_letter_code
_entity_poly.pdbx_strand_id
1 'polypeptide(L)'
;MRQEWSPEDVVACWTLVDGDWDLVANKSGPTRLGFCLMLEFFEMEGRFPEFVEEFPQPAVQYVAGLVKVPAAELAKYDLAGAKRHRKQIREALGFRPSTVADEERLAEWLSTEVCPVYLVEDRQREALLVQCRVERIEPPGRTRVEKVLVAARNRWERAFCTRTIERLGDVGTARLLALVAEGREDGAALLAALKRDPGAVGLDSLLAEITKLNDVRRLCLPEGLFVDCSEKMVAAWRARAIKMYPSDFRDTAEDVRITLLAALYSSRQAEITDALVELLVALVHKINARAERRVERQLTAELKKVRGKEGILFKLADAEVDGKTRSMTPPTRCRWTASYARTGVRRSWTTRGRPNASRTSRASWSRCGTRSGAAKSTSRARCGGATRRTTCPATSRPRAPCTMPRSASPRNPRSSSRTWSGA
;
A
#
# COMPACT_ATOMS: atom_id res chain seq x y z
N MET A 1 -18.00 -1.67 -19.29
CA MET A 1 -17.66 -2.48 -20.47
C MET A 1 -16.27 -2.18 -21.04
N ARG A 2 -15.52 -3.23 -21.38
CA ARG A 2 -14.25 -3.16 -22.12
C ARG A 2 -14.52 -2.70 -23.56
N GLN A 3 -13.67 -1.84 -24.12
CA GLN A 3 -13.82 -1.33 -25.50
C GLN A 3 -13.02 -2.12 -26.53
N GLU A 4 -11.89 -2.70 -26.14
CA GLU A 4 -11.07 -3.55 -27.00
C GLU A 4 -11.56 -4.99 -26.96
N TRP A 5 -12.04 -5.52 -28.09
CA TRP A 5 -12.53 -6.90 -28.20
C TRP A 5 -11.76 -7.65 -29.28
N SER A 6 -11.33 -8.87 -28.98
CA SER A 6 -10.84 -9.78 -30.02
C SER A 6 -12.04 -10.34 -30.81
N PRO A 7 -11.86 -10.74 -32.08
CA PRO A 7 -12.93 -11.34 -32.86
C PRO A 7 -13.57 -12.56 -32.18
N GLU A 8 -12.75 -13.39 -31.52
CA GLU A 8 -13.20 -14.57 -30.78
C GLU A 8 -14.09 -14.19 -29.59
N ASP A 9 -13.68 -13.17 -28.82
CA ASP A 9 -14.48 -12.68 -27.68
C ASP A 9 -15.82 -12.10 -28.13
N VAL A 10 -15.85 -11.40 -29.28
CA VAL A 10 -17.10 -10.86 -29.82
C VAL A 10 -18.07 -11.99 -30.13
N VAL A 11 -17.62 -13.04 -30.81
CA VAL A 11 -18.46 -14.20 -31.11
C VAL A 11 -18.92 -14.89 -29.82
N ALA A 12 -18.03 -15.08 -28.84
CA ALA A 12 -18.39 -15.77 -27.61
C ALA A 12 -19.43 -15.04 -26.74
N CYS A 13 -19.42 -13.70 -26.77
CA CYS A 13 -20.21 -12.87 -25.86
C CYS A 13 -21.38 -12.11 -26.51
N TRP A 14 -21.46 -12.06 -27.84
CA TRP A 14 -22.50 -11.29 -28.54
C TRP A 14 -23.31 -12.15 -29.54
N THR A 15 -23.13 -13.47 -29.50
CA THR A 15 -23.95 -14.40 -30.29
C THR A 15 -25.22 -14.75 -29.53
N LEU A 16 -26.36 -14.42 -30.14
CA LEU A 16 -27.69 -14.78 -29.67
C LEU A 16 -27.84 -16.30 -29.57
N VAL A 17 -28.34 -16.78 -28.45
CA VAL A 17 -28.66 -18.18 -28.18
C VAL A 17 -30.16 -18.39 -28.33
N ASP A 18 -30.62 -19.64 -28.39
CA ASP A 18 -32.00 -20.02 -28.78
C ASP A 18 -33.11 -19.12 -28.22
N GLY A 19 -33.19 -18.95 -26.90
CA GLY A 19 -34.24 -18.14 -26.26
C GLY A 19 -34.19 -16.64 -26.58
N ASP A 20 -33.04 -16.13 -27.04
CA ASP A 20 -32.88 -14.73 -27.41
C ASP A 20 -33.56 -14.42 -28.74
N TRP A 21 -33.58 -15.39 -29.65
CA TRP A 21 -34.23 -15.24 -30.95
C TRP A 21 -35.74 -15.02 -30.83
N ASP A 22 -36.39 -15.65 -29.85
CA ASP A 22 -37.81 -15.44 -29.55
C ASP A 22 -38.10 -14.00 -29.11
N LEU A 23 -37.21 -13.41 -28.30
CA LEU A 23 -37.33 -12.01 -27.87
C LEU A 23 -37.17 -11.03 -29.04
N VAL A 24 -36.38 -11.41 -30.05
CA VAL A 24 -36.03 -10.57 -31.20
C VAL A 24 -37.02 -10.73 -32.37
N ALA A 25 -37.78 -11.83 -32.43
CA ALA A 25 -38.61 -12.22 -33.58
C ALA A 25 -39.57 -11.10 -34.06
N ASN A 26 -40.16 -10.35 -33.13
CA ASN A 26 -41.14 -9.30 -33.43
C ASN A 26 -40.53 -7.90 -33.67
N LYS A 27 -39.22 -7.81 -33.92
CA LYS A 27 -38.48 -6.54 -34.07
C LYS A 27 -37.87 -6.42 -35.46
N SER A 28 -37.79 -5.20 -36.00
CA SER A 28 -37.29 -4.94 -37.35
C SER A 28 -36.36 -3.72 -37.40
N GLY A 29 -35.49 -3.69 -38.41
CA GLY A 29 -34.57 -2.58 -38.69
C GLY A 29 -33.79 -2.10 -37.45
N PRO A 30 -33.76 -0.79 -37.15
CA PRO A 30 -33.07 -0.23 -35.99
C PRO A 30 -33.45 -0.88 -34.65
N THR A 31 -34.74 -1.20 -34.47
CA THR A 31 -35.24 -1.77 -33.21
C THR A 31 -34.76 -3.19 -32.98
N ARG A 32 -34.52 -3.96 -34.05
CA ARG A 32 -33.97 -5.31 -33.97
C ARG A 32 -32.51 -5.26 -33.49
N LEU A 33 -31.68 -4.48 -34.18
CA LEU A 33 -30.27 -4.31 -33.84
C LEU A 33 -30.08 -3.73 -32.44
N GLY A 34 -30.79 -2.64 -32.13
CA GLY A 34 -30.70 -1.98 -30.82
C GLY A 34 -31.17 -2.87 -29.66
N PHE A 35 -32.22 -3.67 -29.86
CA PHE A 35 -32.67 -4.62 -28.84
C PHE A 35 -31.66 -5.73 -28.58
N CYS A 36 -31.08 -6.34 -29.63
CA CYS A 36 -30.08 -7.40 -29.46
C CYS A 36 -28.85 -6.89 -28.72
N LEU A 37 -28.34 -5.71 -29.10
CA LEU A 37 -27.20 -5.10 -28.42
C LEU A 37 -27.51 -4.80 -26.95
N MET A 38 -28.71 -4.31 -26.64
CA MET A 38 -29.11 -4.09 -25.26
C MET A 38 -29.24 -5.38 -24.44
N LEU A 39 -29.75 -6.45 -25.05
CA LEU A 39 -29.92 -7.74 -24.40
C LEU A 39 -28.55 -8.30 -23.98
N GLU A 40 -27.64 -8.48 -24.95
CA GLU A 40 -26.30 -9.02 -24.71
C GLU A 40 -25.49 -8.12 -23.76
N PHE A 41 -25.59 -6.79 -23.93
CA PHE A 41 -24.96 -5.85 -23.01
C PHE A 41 -25.45 -6.05 -21.57
N PHE A 42 -26.77 -6.21 -21.39
CA PHE A 42 -27.34 -6.40 -20.06
C PHE A 42 -26.91 -7.73 -19.45
N GLU A 43 -26.81 -8.81 -20.22
CA GLU A 43 -26.30 -10.09 -19.71
C GLU A 43 -24.88 -9.98 -19.15
N MET A 44 -24.02 -9.25 -19.86
CA MET A 44 -22.62 -9.07 -19.45
C MET A 44 -22.45 -8.06 -18.32
N GLU A 45 -23.15 -6.93 -18.37
CA GLU A 45 -22.93 -5.78 -17.48
C GLU A 45 -23.95 -5.72 -16.32
N GLY A 46 -25.08 -6.42 -16.41
CA GLY A 46 -26.17 -6.41 -15.42
C GLY A 46 -26.91 -5.08 -15.31
N ARG A 47 -26.69 -4.16 -16.26
CA ARG A 47 -27.30 -2.84 -16.35
C ARG A 47 -27.54 -2.47 -17.81
N PHE A 48 -28.35 -1.44 -18.06
CA PHE A 48 -28.48 -0.89 -19.40
C PHE A 48 -27.36 0.11 -19.74
N PRO A 49 -27.03 0.26 -21.03
CA PRO A 49 -26.15 1.32 -21.48
C PRO A 49 -26.85 2.68 -21.37
N GLU A 50 -26.09 3.71 -21.02
CA GLU A 50 -26.54 5.10 -20.93
C GLU A 50 -26.47 5.79 -22.30
N PHE A 51 -25.49 5.41 -23.12
CA PHE A 51 -25.23 5.99 -24.43
C PHE A 51 -24.83 4.91 -25.44
N VAL A 52 -25.02 5.18 -26.73
CA VAL A 52 -24.83 4.20 -27.81
C VAL A 52 -23.34 3.83 -27.97
N GLU A 53 -22.44 4.75 -27.64
CA GLU A 53 -20.99 4.58 -27.68
C GLU A 53 -20.48 3.62 -26.59
N GLU A 54 -21.32 3.20 -25.63
CA GLU A 54 -20.96 2.10 -24.74
C GLU A 54 -20.87 0.75 -25.48
N PHE A 55 -21.56 0.62 -26.61
CA PHE A 55 -21.46 -0.57 -27.45
C PHE A 55 -20.12 -0.56 -28.22
N PRO A 56 -19.27 -1.59 -28.04
CA PRO A 56 -18.03 -1.70 -28.79
C PRO A 56 -18.33 -1.82 -30.29
N GLN A 57 -17.64 -1.04 -31.12
CA GLN A 57 -17.85 -1.06 -32.57
C GLN A 57 -17.74 -2.46 -33.21
N PRO A 58 -16.79 -3.34 -32.81
CA PRO A 58 -16.74 -4.72 -33.31
C PRO A 58 -18.00 -5.53 -33.01
N ALA A 59 -18.59 -5.34 -31.83
CA ALA A 59 -19.84 -6.00 -31.45
C ALA A 59 -21.03 -5.47 -32.26
N VAL A 60 -21.11 -4.16 -32.47
CA VAL A 60 -22.15 -3.55 -33.33
C VAL A 60 -22.09 -4.14 -34.74
N GLN A 61 -20.90 -4.24 -35.34
CA GLN A 61 -20.73 -4.82 -36.67
C GLN A 61 -21.09 -6.31 -36.72
N TYR A 62 -20.68 -7.08 -35.71
CA TYR A 62 -20.97 -8.50 -35.62
C TYR A 62 -22.47 -8.77 -35.49
N VAL A 63 -23.13 -8.13 -34.52
CA VAL A 63 -24.57 -8.31 -34.27
C VAL A 63 -25.39 -7.81 -35.46
N ALA A 64 -25.00 -6.71 -36.10
CA ALA A 64 -25.61 -6.23 -37.34
C ALA A 64 -25.63 -7.29 -38.45
N GLY A 65 -24.50 -7.98 -38.65
CA GLY A 65 -24.41 -9.13 -39.56
C GLY A 65 -25.33 -10.29 -39.14
N LEU A 66 -25.32 -10.63 -37.84
CA LEU A 66 -26.13 -11.71 -37.27
C LEU A 66 -27.64 -11.50 -37.49
N VAL A 67 -28.14 -10.29 -37.26
CA VAL A 67 -29.57 -9.96 -37.38
C VAL A 67 -29.98 -9.48 -38.77
N LYS A 68 -29.03 -9.40 -39.71
CA LYS A 68 -29.19 -8.92 -41.09
C LYS A 68 -29.73 -7.49 -41.17
N VAL A 69 -29.20 -6.59 -40.34
CA VAL A 69 -29.54 -5.16 -40.33
C VAL A 69 -28.25 -4.35 -40.50
N PRO A 70 -28.17 -3.34 -41.39
CA PRO A 70 -26.97 -2.52 -41.52
C PRO A 70 -26.58 -1.84 -40.20
N ALA A 71 -25.30 -1.87 -39.82
CA ALA A 71 -24.83 -1.29 -38.56
C ALA A 71 -25.18 0.20 -38.40
N ALA A 72 -25.23 0.95 -39.50
CA ALA A 72 -25.60 2.37 -39.52
C ALA A 72 -27.05 2.63 -39.04
N GLU A 73 -27.94 1.64 -39.11
CA GLU A 73 -29.31 1.75 -38.60
C GLU A 73 -29.36 1.91 -37.07
N LEU A 74 -28.29 1.55 -36.34
CA LEU A 74 -28.20 1.78 -34.89
C LEU A 74 -28.34 3.27 -34.53
N ALA A 75 -27.88 4.18 -35.40
CA ALA A 75 -28.01 5.62 -35.17
C ALA A 75 -29.48 6.09 -35.11
N LYS A 76 -30.42 5.32 -35.66
CA LYS A 76 -31.86 5.60 -35.61
C LYS A 76 -32.55 4.99 -34.39
N TYR A 77 -31.83 4.22 -33.57
CA TYR A 77 -32.38 3.57 -32.39
C TYR A 77 -32.42 4.54 -31.20
N ASP A 78 -33.62 4.86 -30.72
CA ASP A 78 -33.80 5.68 -29.53
C ASP A 78 -33.56 4.85 -28.25
N LEU A 79 -32.30 4.85 -27.79
CA LEU A 79 -31.90 4.20 -26.55
C LEU A 79 -32.61 4.80 -25.33
N ALA A 80 -32.83 6.12 -25.29
CA ALA A 80 -33.46 6.78 -24.15
C ALA A 80 -34.93 6.38 -24.02
N GLY A 81 -35.67 6.38 -25.14
CA GLY A 81 -37.10 6.04 -25.22
C GLY A 81 -37.42 4.54 -25.15
N ALA A 82 -36.42 3.64 -25.16
CA ALA A 82 -36.59 2.18 -25.19
C ALA A 82 -37.14 1.54 -23.89
N LYS A 83 -38.10 2.19 -23.20
CA LYS A 83 -38.70 1.71 -21.93
C LYS A 83 -39.31 0.32 -22.04
N ARG A 84 -40.02 0.03 -23.14
CA ARG A 84 -40.62 -1.29 -23.42
C ARG A 84 -39.55 -2.37 -23.55
N HIS A 85 -38.45 -2.07 -24.25
CA HIS A 85 -37.34 -3.02 -24.42
C HIS A 85 -36.64 -3.31 -23.10
N ARG A 86 -36.36 -2.28 -22.29
CA ARG A 86 -35.79 -2.48 -20.94
C ARG A 86 -36.67 -3.38 -20.07
N LYS A 87 -38.00 -3.21 -20.14
CA LYS A 87 -38.95 -4.07 -19.43
C LYS A 87 -38.87 -5.52 -19.92
N GLN A 88 -38.91 -5.76 -21.24
CA GLN A 88 -38.80 -7.10 -21.82
C GLN A 88 -37.50 -7.81 -21.43
N ILE A 89 -36.36 -7.10 -21.51
CA ILE A 89 -35.04 -7.67 -21.16
C ILE A 89 -35.00 -8.03 -19.67
N ARG A 90 -35.51 -7.15 -18.80
CA ARG A 90 -35.61 -7.46 -17.36
C ARG A 90 -36.45 -8.70 -17.09
N GLU A 91 -37.64 -8.80 -17.69
CA GLU A 91 -38.53 -9.95 -17.53
C GLU A 91 -37.88 -11.24 -18.01
N ALA A 92 -37.21 -11.22 -19.17
CA ALA A 92 -36.51 -12.38 -19.72
C ALA A 92 -35.34 -12.84 -18.82
N LEU A 93 -34.56 -11.91 -18.28
CA LEU A 93 -33.37 -12.21 -17.46
C LEU A 93 -33.68 -12.35 -15.96
N GLY A 94 -34.95 -12.21 -15.56
CA GLY A 94 -35.41 -12.28 -14.17
C GLY A 94 -34.99 -11.10 -13.30
N PHE A 95 -34.64 -9.97 -13.89
CA PHE A 95 -34.23 -8.76 -13.18
C PHE A 95 -35.40 -7.84 -12.83
N ARG A 96 -35.21 -7.04 -11.79
CA ARG A 96 -36.14 -5.95 -11.44
C ARG A 96 -35.40 -4.62 -11.19
N PRO A 97 -36.07 -3.46 -11.38
CA PRO A 97 -35.50 -2.17 -10.99
C PRO A 97 -35.16 -2.12 -9.50
N SER A 98 -34.13 -1.34 -9.14
CA SER A 98 -33.82 -1.05 -7.74
C SER A 98 -34.89 -0.16 -7.08
N THR A 99 -35.14 -0.43 -5.81
CA THR A 99 -35.98 0.38 -4.93
C THR A 99 -35.12 1.06 -3.86
N VAL A 100 -35.69 2.04 -3.15
CA VAL A 100 -35.00 2.67 -2.01
C VAL A 100 -34.71 1.64 -0.90
N ALA A 101 -35.61 0.67 -0.69
CA ALA A 101 -35.39 -0.40 0.28
C ALA A 101 -34.22 -1.31 -0.13
N ASP A 102 -34.00 -1.55 -1.42
CA ASP A 102 -32.84 -2.30 -1.89
C ASP A 102 -31.55 -1.53 -1.65
N GLU A 103 -31.54 -0.23 -1.92
CA GLU A 103 -30.37 0.62 -1.68
C GLU A 103 -29.96 0.63 -0.21
N GLU A 104 -30.95 0.65 0.69
CA GLU A 104 -30.73 0.57 2.13
C GLU A 104 -30.16 -0.81 2.53
N ARG A 105 -30.74 -1.91 2.03
CA ARG A 105 -30.23 -3.27 2.28
C ARG A 105 -28.81 -3.45 1.74
N LEU A 106 -28.53 -2.92 0.55
CA LEU A 106 -27.19 -2.97 -0.05
C LEU A 106 -26.19 -2.12 0.74
N ALA A 107 -26.59 -0.96 1.26
CA ALA A 107 -25.74 -0.15 2.11
C ALA A 107 -25.42 -0.85 3.43
N GLU A 108 -26.41 -1.53 4.03
CA GLU A 108 -26.23 -2.36 5.23
C GLU A 108 -25.25 -3.50 4.97
N TRP A 109 -25.50 -4.31 3.94
CA TRP A 109 -24.64 -5.42 3.56
C TRP A 109 -23.20 -4.97 3.27
N LEU A 110 -23.03 -3.89 2.49
CA LEU A 110 -21.70 -3.32 2.21
C LEU A 110 -20.99 -2.88 3.49
N SER A 111 -21.72 -2.28 4.44
CA SER A 111 -21.13 -1.80 5.69
C SER A 111 -20.62 -2.94 6.59
N THR A 112 -21.29 -4.09 6.56
CA THR A 112 -20.96 -5.24 7.39
C THR A 112 -19.93 -6.17 6.75
N GLU A 113 -20.07 -6.45 5.44
CA GLU A 113 -19.29 -7.50 4.77
C GLU A 113 -18.12 -6.95 3.95
N VAL A 114 -18.25 -5.74 3.39
CA VAL A 114 -17.31 -5.24 2.36
C VAL A 114 -16.40 -4.15 2.90
N CYS A 115 -16.95 -3.12 3.56
CA CYS A 115 -16.19 -1.97 4.08
C CYS A 115 -15.08 -2.36 5.08
N PRO A 116 -15.25 -3.35 5.97
CA PRO A 116 -14.17 -3.77 6.88
C PRO A 116 -12.96 -4.39 6.16
N VAL A 117 -13.18 -4.96 4.96
CA VAL A 117 -12.18 -5.73 4.20
C VAL A 117 -11.54 -4.88 3.10
N TYR A 118 -12.35 -4.12 2.37
CA TYR A 118 -11.92 -3.33 1.22
C TYR A 118 -11.97 -1.84 1.52
N LEU A 119 -10.80 -1.22 1.67
CA LEU A 119 -10.66 0.23 1.88
C LEU A 119 -10.72 1.05 0.59
N VAL A 120 -10.57 0.39 -0.57
CA VAL A 120 -10.55 1.04 -1.89
C VAL A 120 -11.97 1.11 -2.45
N GLU A 121 -12.42 2.32 -2.78
CA GLU A 121 -13.79 2.56 -3.27
C GLU A 121 -14.14 1.76 -4.52
N ASP A 122 -13.22 1.65 -5.49
CA ASP A 122 -13.49 0.89 -6.72
C ASP A 122 -13.81 -0.58 -6.44
N ARG A 123 -13.17 -1.18 -5.43
CA ARG A 123 -13.47 -2.55 -5.00
C ARG A 123 -14.83 -2.66 -4.33
N GLN A 124 -15.22 -1.66 -3.53
CA GLN A 124 -16.56 -1.60 -2.92
C GLN A 124 -17.65 -1.48 -4.00
N ARG A 125 -17.40 -0.67 -5.02
CA ARG A 125 -18.28 -0.50 -6.18
C ARG A 125 -18.42 -1.78 -6.99
N GLU A 126 -17.30 -2.46 -7.30
CA GLU A 126 -17.32 -3.76 -7.97
C GLU A 126 -18.15 -4.77 -7.18
N ALA A 127 -17.94 -4.86 -5.86
CA ALA A 127 -18.68 -5.76 -4.98
C ALA A 127 -20.19 -5.44 -4.98
N LEU A 128 -20.57 -4.17 -4.92
CA LEU A 128 -21.95 -3.72 -5.01
C LEU A 128 -22.62 -4.16 -6.33
N LEU A 129 -21.94 -3.96 -7.46
CA LEU A 129 -22.47 -4.35 -8.77
C LEU A 129 -22.63 -5.87 -8.89
N VAL A 130 -21.69 -6.64 -8.33
CA VAL A 130 -21.80 -8.11 -8.25
C VAL A 130 -23.00 -8.51 -7.40
N GLN A 131 -23.19 -7.89 -6.23
CA GLN A 131 -24.31 -8.19 -5.34
C GLN A 131 -25.66 -7.88 -5.99
N CYS A 132 -25.77 -6.76 -6.71
CA CYS A 132 -26.97 -6.44 -7.50
C CYS A 132 -27.29 -7.56 -8.50
N ARG A 133 -26.29 -8.12 -9.18
CA ARG A 133 -26.50 -9.26 -10.11
C ARG A 133 -26.95 -10.53 -9.39
N VAL A 134 -26.37 -10.84 -8.23
CA VAL A 134 -26.76 -11.99 -7.41
C VAL A 134 -28.22 -11.87 -6.96
N GLU A 135 -28.65 -10.69 -6.53
CA GLU A 135 -30.04 -10.43 -6.13
C GLU A 135 -31.00 -10.18 -7.31
N ARG A 136 -30.51 -10.22 -8.55
CA ARG A 136 -31.27 -9.90 -9.78
C ARG A 136 -31.91 -8.50 -9.72
N ILE A 137 -31.17 -7.54 -9.19
CA ILE A 137 -31.53 -6.13 -9.11
C ILE A 137 -30.72 -5.37 -10.16
N GLU A 138 -31.39 -4.58 -10.99
CA GLU A 138 -30.71 -3.62 -11.86
C GLU A 138 -30.01 -2.59 -10.97
N PRO A 139 -28.67 -2.39 -11.10
CA PRO A 139 -27.95 -1.41 -10.31
C PRO A 139 -28.61 -0.04 -10.41
N PRO A 140 -28.69 0.70 -9.29
CA PRO A 140 -29.21 2.05 -9.36
C PRO A 140 -28.33 2.93 -10.24
N GLY A 141 -28.86 4.07 -10.68
CA GLY A 141 -28.08 5.03 -11.48
C GLY A 141 -26.80 5.47 -10.74
N ARG A 142 -25.76 5.86 -11.47
CA ARG A 142 -24.42 6.15 -10.92
C ARG A 142 -24.44 7.03 -9.67
N THR A 143 -25.19 8.13 -9.69
CA THR A 143 -25.32 9.04 -8.54
C THR A 143 -25.90 8.37 -7.30
N ARG A 144 -26.83 7.41 -7.47
CA ARG A 144 -27.42 6.65 -6.36
C ARG A 144 -26.46 5.56 -5.87
N VAL A 145 -25.70 4.92 -6.76
CA VAL A 145 -24.59 4.04 -6.38
C VAL A 145 -23.61 4.77 -5.46
N GLU A 146 -23.19 5.99 -5.81
CA GLU A 146 -22.32 6.78 -4.92
C GLU A 146 -22.93 7.01 -3.54
N LYS A 147 -24.23 7.33 -3.49
CA LYS A 147 -24.93 7.53 -2.22
C LYS A 147 -24.96 6.26 -1.37
N VAL A 148 -25.18 5.10 -1.98
CA VAL A 148 -25.14 3.80 -1.29
C VAL A 148 -23.74 3.52 -0.73
N LEU A 149 -22.69 3.75 -1.53
CA LEU A 149 -21.30 3.57 -1.08
C LEU A 149 -20.95 4.50 0.09
N VAL A 150 -21.33 5.78 0.00
CA VAL A 150 -21.12 6.75 1.09
C VAL A 150 -21.91 6.36 2.34
N ALA A 151 -23.17 5.96 2.20
CA ALA A 151 -24.00 5.51 3.32
C ALA A 151 -23.40 4.28 4.01
N ALA A 152 -22.95 3.29 3.24
CA ALA A 152 -22.30 2.08 3.74
C ALA A 152 -21.02 2.40 4.53
N ARG A 153 -20.13 3.23 3.96
CA ARG A 153 -18.89 3.64 4.64
C ARG A 153 -19.16 4.41 5.91
N ASN A 154 -20.09 5.37 5.89
CA ASN A 154 -20.44 6.13 7.08
C ASN A 154 -21.04 5.24 8.17
N ARG A 155 -21.87 4.26 7.80
CA ARG A 155 -22.43 3.27 8.74
C ARG A 155 -21.33 2.43 9.37
N TRP A 156 -20.42 1.91 8.55
CA TRP A 156 -19.29 1.12 9.00
C TRP A 156 -18.35 1.93 9.90
N GLU A 157 -17.98 3.16 9.51
CA GLU A 157 -17.09 4.04 10.28
C GLU A 157 -17.69 4.36 11.65
N ARG A 158 -19.00 4.67 11.71
CA ARG A 158 -19.70 4.86 13.00
C ARG A 158 -19.64 3.60 13.87
N ALA A 159 -19.97 2.43 13.30
CA ALA A 159 -19.94 1.18 14.04
C ALA A 159 -18.52 0.83 14.55
N PHE A 160 -17.49 1.14 13.76
CA PHE A 160 -16.09 0.98 14.14
C PHE A 160 -15.70 1.92 15.29
N CYS A 161 -16.07 3.20 15.21
CA CYS A 161 -15.83 4.16 16.29
C CYS A 161 -16.55 3.75 17.58
N THR A 162 -17.85 3.42 17.50
CA THR A 162 -18.63 2.96 18.65
C THR A 162 -17.99 1.76 19.33
N ARG A 163 -17.64 0.72 18.57
CA ARG A 163 -16.99 -0.48 19.11
C ARG A 163 -15.64 -0.18 19.75
N THR A 164 -14.86 0.73 19.16
CA THR A 164 -13.56 1.15 19.71
C THR A 164 -13.74 1.83 21.07
N ILE A 165 -14.70 2.74 21.17
CA ILE A 165 -15.00 3.47 22.41
C ILE A 165 -15.54 2.53 23.49
N GLU A 166 -16.45 1.63 23.14
CA GLU A 166 -16.98 0.60 24.05
C GLU A 166 -15.86 -0.26 24.65
N ARG A 167 -14.88 -0.66 23.84
CA ARG A 167 -13.73 -1.44 24.31
C ARG A 167 -12.76 -0.63 25.17
N LEU A 168 -12.56 0.65 24.85
CA LEU A 168 -11.70 1.55 25.62
C LEU A 168 -12.26 1.85 27.02
N GLY A 169 -13.59 1.92 27.12
CA GLY A 169 -14.29 2.41 28.30
C GLY A 169 -14.01 3.88 28.59
N ASP A 170 -14.63 4.41 29.64
CA ASP A 170 -14.56 5.84 30.00
C ASP A 170 -13.14 6.28 30.34
N VAL A 171 -12.41 5.42 31.07
CA VAL A 171 -11.04 5.72 31.52
C VAL A 171 -10.08 5.81 30.33
N GLY A 172 -10.13 4.85 29.40
CA GLY A 172 -9.29 4.87 28.20
C GLY A 172 -9.63 6.07 27.31
N THR A 173 -10.92 6.35 27.14
CA THR A 173 -11.43 7.48 26.37
C THR A 173 -10.93 8.82 26.93
N ALA A 174 -11.09 9.06 28.24
CA ALA A 174 -10.64 10.29 28.89
C ALA A 174 -9.13 10.50 28.77
N ARG A 175 -8.33 9.43 28.89
CA ARG A 175 -6.87 9.48 28.72
C ARG A 175 -6.45 9.87 27.31
N LEU A 176 -7.12 9.33 26.28
CA LEU A 176 -6.85 9.70 24.90
C LEU A 176 -7.24 11.15 24.63
N LEU A 177 -8.42 11.59 25.07
CA LEU A 177 -8.88 12.96 24.88
C LEU A 177 -7.96 13.99 25.57
N ALA A 178 -7.38 13.65 26.72
CA ALA A 178 -6.42 14.51 27.41
C ALA A 178 -5.16 14.84 26.59
N LEU A 179 -4.81 14.03 25.57
CA LEU A 179 -3.67 14.29 24.69
C LEU A 179 -3.87 15.52 23.78
N VAL A 180 -5.11 15.87 23.50
CA VAL A 180 -5.49 16.94 22.57
C VAL A 180 -6.34 18.02 23.24
N ALA A 181 -6.48 17.95 24.57
CA ALA A 181 -7.25 18.92 25.34
C ALA A 181 -6.58 20.31 25.31
N GLU A 182 -7.40 21.35 25.23
CA GLU A 182 -6.93 22.73 25.25
C GLU A 182 -6.27 23.08 26.59
N GLY A 183 -5.17 23.83 26.56
CA GLY A 183 -4.43 24.22 27.76
C GLY A 183 -3.64 23.09 28.44
N ARG A 184 -3.60 21.88 27.86
CA ARG A 184 -2.81 20.75 28.37
C ARG A 184 -1.53 20.54 27.56
N GLU A 185 -0.51 21.32 27.88
CA GLU A 185 0.80 21.25 27.20
C GLU A 185 1.43 19.85 27.31
N ASP A 186 1.31 19.18 28.45
CA ASP A 186 1.83 17.82 28.67
C ASP A 186 1.24 16.80 27.69
N GLY A 187 -0.06 16.91 27.39
CA GLY A 187 -0.75 16.03 26.45
C GLY A 187 -0.26 16.25 25.02
N ALA A 188 -0.14 17.51 24.61
CA ALA A 188 0.39 17.88 23.30
C ALA A 188 1.86 17.46 23.14
N ALA A 189 2.67 17.59 24.21
CA ALA A 189 4.05 17.15 24.23
C ALA A 189 4.17 15.62 24.10
N LEU A 190 3.33 14.86 24.82
CA LEU A 190 3.27 13.40 24.70
C LEU A 190 2.85 12.97 23.29
N LEU A 191 1.84 13.61 22.71
CA LEU A 191 1.43 13.35 21.33
C LEU A 191 2.55 13.66 20.34
N ALA A 192 3.27 14.77 20.51
CA ALA A 192 4.41 15.11 19.66
C ALA A 192 5.56 14.11 19.80
N ALA A 193 5.84 13.63 21.03
CA ALA A 193 6.83 12.60 21.29
C ALA A 193 6.45 11.25 20.66
N LEU A 194 5.17 10.86 20.75
CA LEU A 194 4.62 9.64 20.17
C LEU A 194 4.84 9.59 18.66
N LYS A 195 4.60 10.71 17.98
CA LYS A 195 4.73 10.84 16.52
C LYS A 195 6.17 10.92 16.02
N ARG A 196 7.14 11.17 16.91
CA ARG A 196 8.55 11.33 16.56
C ARG A 196 9.24 9.97 16.42
N ASP A 197 10.01 9.82 15.34
CA ASP A 197 10.89 8.68 15.11
C ASP A 197 12.08 8.63 16.08
N PRO A 198 12.69 7.46 16.27
CA PRO A 198 13.89 7.31 17.11
C PRO A 198 15.05 8.20 16.66
N GLY A 199 15.84 8.64 17.63
CA GLY A 199 17.07 9.42 17.42
C GLY A 199 18.24 8.60 16.86
N ALA A 200 19.41 9.23 16.74
CA ALA A 200 20.61 8.57 16.25
C ALA A 200 21.12 7.47 17.21
N VAL A 201 21.77 6.42 16.66
CA VAL A 201 22.27 5.28 17.46
C VAL A 201 23.23 5.73 18.58
N GLY A 202 22.74 5.63 19.82
CA GLY A 202 23.43 6.00 21.05
C GLY A 202 22.61 5.66 22.30
N LEU A 203 23.27 5.66 23.46
CA LEU A 203 22.62 5.35 24.74
C LEU A 203 21.50 6.34 25.07
N ASP A 204 21.71 7.63 24.79
CA ASP A 204 20.72 8.68 25.07
C ASP A 204 19.42 8.47 24.27
N SER A 205 19.53 8.06 23.00
CA SER A 205 18.35 7.74 22.18
C SER A 205 17.64 6.47 22.65
N LEU A 206 18.39 5.45 23.10
CA LEU A 206 17.78 4.26 23.70
C LEU A 206 17.00 4.61 24.97
N LEU A 207 17.60 5.39 25.88
CA LEU A 207 16.93 5.83 27.12
C LEU A 207 15.72 6.72 26.84
N ALA A 208 15.80 7.62 25.85
CA ALA A 208 14.67 8.45 25.44
C ALA A 208 13.50 7.62 24.88
N GLU A 209 13.78 6.60 24.06
CA GLU A 209 12.74 5.70 23.55
C GLU A 209 12.15 4.81 24.66
N ILE A 210 12.92 4.41 25.66
CA ILE A 210 12.39 3.68 26.84
C ILE A 210 11.41 4.56 27.62
N THR A 211 11.77 5.82 27.89
CA THR A 211 10.87 6.78 28.53
C THR A 211 9.60 6.97 27.72
N LYS A 212 9.74 7.15 26.39
CA LYS A 212 8.60 7.27 25.47
C LYS A 212 7.69 6.04 25.54
N LEU A 213 8.23 4.83 25.52
CA LEU A 213 7.45 3.59 25.61
C LEU A 213 6.73 3.47 26.97
N ASN A 214 7.35 3.89 28.06
CA ASN A 214 6.72 3.89 29.38
C ASN A 214 5.57 4.90 29.45
N ASP A 215 5.76 6.11 28.95
CA ASP A 215 4.72 7.14 28.89
C ASP A 215 3.56 6.73 28.01
N VAL A 216 3.87 6.04 26.92
CA VAL A 216 2.89 5.37 26.07
C VAL A 216 2.12 4.39 26.95
N ARG A 217 2.76 3.34 27.46
CA ARG A 217 2.12 2.25 28.24
C ARG A 217 1.23 2.72 29.41
N ARG A 218 1.51 3.89 30.01
CA ARG A 218 0.66 4.50 31.05
C ARG A 218 -0.74 4.88 30.60
N LEU A 219 -0.98 5.01 29.29
CA LEU A 219 -2.32 5.19 28.74
C LEU A 219 -3.19 3.93 28.95
N CYS A 220 -2.57 2.76 29.20
CA CYS A 220 -3.19 1.46 29.45
C CYS A 220 -4.32 1.13 28.47
N LEU A 221 -4.03 1.16 27.16
CA LEU A 221 -5.03 0.69 26.21
C LEU A 221 -5.28 -0.81 26.39
N PRO A 222 -6.55 -1.26 26.27
CA PRO A 222 -6.89 -2.68 26.31
C PRO A 222 -6.11 -3.48 25.28
N GLU A 223 -5.59 -4.64 25.69
CA GLU A 223 -5.05 -5.61 24.74
C GLU A 223 -6.16 -6.08 23.79
N GLY A 224 -5.82 -6.25 22.51
CA GLY A 224 -6.79 -6.69 21.51
C GLY A 224 -7.86 -5.65 21.12
N LEU A 225 -7.62 -4.35 21.37
CA LEU A 225 -8.55 -3.28 20.99
C LEU A 225 -9.06 -3.38 19.54
N PHE A 226 -8.19 -3.83 18.63
CA PHE A 226 -8.47 -3.98 17.20
C PHE A 226 -8.38 -5.45 16.70
N VAL A 227 -8.62 -6.44 17.58
CA VAL A 227 -8.44 -7.88 17.28
C VAL A 227 -9.27 -8.39 16.08
N ASP A 228 -10.42 -7.79 15.84
CA ASP A 228 -11.38 -8.10 14.77
C ASP A 228 -11.21 -7.20 13.54
N CYS A 229 -10.15 -6.39 13.49
CA CYS A 229 -9.89 -5.43 12.44
C CYS A 229 -8.65 -5.83 11.62
N SER A 230 -8.67 -5.55 10.31
CA SER A 230 -7.49 -5.77 9.48
C SER A 230 -6.37 -4.79 9.82
N GLU A 231 -5.12 -5.23 9.82
CA GLU A 231 -3.96 -4.37 10.07
C GLU A 231 -3.89 -3.19 9.09
N LYS A 232 -4.30 -3.42 7.82
CA LYS A 232 -4.37 -2.38 6.79
C LYS A 232 -5.35 -1.26 7.15
N MET A 233 -6.48 -1.62 7.77
CA MET A 233 -7.47 -0.65 8.25
C MET A 233 -6.89 0.20 9.37
N VAL A 234 -6.32 -0.42 10.40
CA VAL A 234 -5.71 0.30 11.53
C VAL A 234 -4.57 1.20 11.03
N ALA A 235 -3.75 0.70 10.10
CA ALA A 235 -2.69 1.48 9.46
C ALA A 235 -3.22 2.70 8.69
N ALA A 236 -4.37 2.58 8.01
CA ALA A 236 -5.01 3.71 7.31
C ALA A 236 -5.48 4.80 8.30
N TRP A 237 -6.12 4.41 9.41
CA TRP A 237 -6.51 5.33 10.47
C TRP A 237 -5.30 6.01 11.14
N ARG A 238 -4.25 5.23 11.44
CA ARG A 238 -2.97 5.75 11.92
C ARG A 238 -2.33 6.71 10.92
N ALA A 239 -2.36 6.42 9.62
CA ALA A 239 -1.79 7.28 8.58
C ALA A 239 -2.53 8.61 8.41
N ARG A 240 -3.82 8.66 8.76
CA ARG A 240 -4.57 9.92 8.91
C ARG A 240 -4.14 10.65 10.17
N ALA A 241 -4.20 9.97 11.32
CA ALA A 241 -3.89 10.54 12.62
C ALA A 241 -2.46 11.11 12.74
N ILE A 242 -1.47 10.46 12.13
CA ILE A 242 -0.06 10.90 12.19
C ILE A 242 0.11 12.32 11.62
N LYS A 243 -0.65 12.68 10.58
CA LYS A 243 -0.56 13.97 9.87
C LYS A 243 -1.29 15.13 10.55
N MET A 244 -2.15 14.82 11.53
CA MET A 244 -3.03 15.79 12.17
C MET A 244 -2.33 16.56 13.31
N TYR A 245 -2.62 17.84 13.44
CA TYR A 245 -2.25 18.64 14.62
C TYR A 245 -3.27 18.46 15.75
N PRO A 246 -2.95 18.82 17.01
CA PRO A 246 -3.92 18.77 18.11
C PRO A 246 -5.21 19.56 17.83
N SER A 247 -5.14 20.67 17.07
CA SER A 247 -6.32 21.40 16.58
C SER A 247 -7.17 20.55 15.65
N ASP A 248 -6.57 19.88 14.68
CA ASP A 248 -7.30 19.07 13.69
C ASP A 248 -8.06 17.92 14.37
N PHE A 249 -7.48 17.33 15.43
CA PHE A 249 -8.19 16.35 16.25
C PHE A 249 -9.42 16.99 16.91
N ARG A 250 -9.28 18.19 17.48
CA ARG A 250 -10.39 18.94 18.11
C ARG A 250 -11.50 19.34 17.13
N ASP A 251 -11.18 19.48 15.85
CA ASP A 251 -12.17 19.81 14.82
C ASP A 251 -12.95 18.57 14.31
N THR A 252 -12.44 17.36 14.60
CA THR A 252 -13.18 16.12 14.28
C THR A 252 -14.23 15.78 15.34
N ALA A 253 -15.28 15.07 14.91
CA ALA A 253 -16.25 14.48 15.82
C ALA A 253 -15.55 13.62 16.89
N GLU A 254 -16.06 13.64 18.12
CA GLU A 254 -15.37 13.05 19.28
C GLU A 254 -15.13 11.55 19.12
N ASP A 255 -16.10 10.83 18.56
CA ASP A 255 -16.01 9.39 18.30
C ASP A 255 -14.88 9.05 17.31
N VAL A 256 -14.79 9.81 16.21
CA VAL A 256 -13.72 9.70 15.21
C VAL A 256 -12.38 10.11 15.84
N ARG A 257 -12.36 11.17 16.65
CA ARG A 257 -11.15 11.66 17.34
C ARG A 257 -10.55 10.59 18.24
N ILE A 258 -11.36 9.98 19.10
CA ILE A 258 -10.95 8.91 20.03
C ILE A 258 -10.37 7.75 19.23
N THR A 259 -11.08 7.33 18.18
CA THR A 259 -10.67 6.19 17.34
C THR A 259 -9.37 6.45 16.58
N LEU A 260 -9.17 7.67 16.06
CA LEU A 260 -7.90 8.08 15.44
C LEU A 260 -6.73 8.06 16.43
N LEU A 261 -6.94 8.57 17.65
CA LEU A 261 -5.92 8.57 18.71
C LEU A 261 -5.61 7.14 19.16
N ALA A 262 -6.63 6.30 19.30
CA ALA A 262 -6.47 4.89 19.66
C ALA A 262 -5.68 4.11 18.60
N ALA A 263 -6.02 4.27 17.32
CA ALA A 263 -5.31 3.64 16.21
C ALA A 263 -3.86 4.10 16.11
N LEU A 264 -3.62 5.41 16.27
CA LEU A 264 -2.27 5.98 16.30
C LEU A 264 -1.46 5.36 17.44
N TYR A 265 -1.99 5.37 18.65
CA TYR A 265 -1.29 4.91 19.82
C TYR A 265 -1.01 3.39 19.75
N SER A 266 -2.02 2.58 19.40
CA SER A 266 -1.87 1.12 19.31
C SER A 266 -0.79 0.72 18.31
N SER A 267 -0.73 1.41 17.17
CA SER A 267 0.31 1.19 16.17
C SER A 267 1.67 1.65 16.68
N ARG A 268 1.75 2.86 17.25
CA ARG A 268 3.01 3.43 17.72
C ARG A 268 3.62 2.68 18.89
N GLN A 269 2.83 2.03 19.74
CA GLN A 269 3.35 1.18 20.80
C GLN A 269 4.18 0.01 20.23
N ALA A 270 3.70 -0.64 19.17
CA ALA A 270 4.44 -1.69 18.47
C ALA A 270 5.68 -1.10 17.76
N GLU A 271 5.51 -0.03 16.99
CA GLU A 271 6.60 0.63 16.24
C GLU A 271 7.75 1.10 17.16
N ILE A 272 7.44 1.65 18.35
CA ILE A 272 8.46 2.07 19.33
C ILE A 272 9.17 0.84 19.92
N THR A 273 8.45 -0.25 20.16
CA THR A 273 9.04 -1.49 20.66
C THR A 273 10.03 -2.06 19.64
N ASP A 274 9.65 -2.09 18.36
CA ASP A 274 10.53 -2.54 17.27
C ASP A 274 11.75 -1.62 17.12
N ALA A 275 11.53 -0.29 17.14
CA ALA A 275 12.60 0.70 17.10
C ALA A 275 13.60 0.56 18.27
N LEU A 276 13.13 0.22 19.47
CA LEU A 276 13.98 -0.04 20.62
C LEU A 276 14.87 -1.26 20.41
N VAL A 277 14.33 -2.34 19.84
CA VAL A 277 15.11 -3.54 19.49
C VAL A 277 16.16 -3.21 18.45
N GLU A 278 15.81 -2.47 17.40
CA GLU A 278 16.75 -2.03 16.37
C GLU A 278 17.87 -1.14 16.94
N LEU A 279 17.53 -0.18 17.80
CA LEU A 279 18.51 0.68 18.48
C LEU A 279 19.46 -0.12 19.37
N LEU A 280 18.94 -1.09 20.13
CA LEU A 280 19.75 -1.96 20.98
C LEU A 280 20.71 -2.79 20.14
N VAL A 281 20.22 -3.43 19.08
CA VAL A 281 21.06 -4.22 18.15
C VAL A 281 22.14 -3.34 17.54
N ALA A 282 21.81 -2.15 17.05
CA ALA A 282 22.78 -1.23 16.45
C ALA A 282 23.83 -0.73 17.48
N LEU A 283 23.42 -0.50 18.72
CA LEU A 283 24.31 -0.08 19.80
C LEU A 283 25.32 -1.19 20.15
N VAL A 284 24.86 -2.44 20.27
CA VAL A 284 25.73 -3.60 20.50
C VAL A 284 26.77 -3.75 19.40
N HIS A 285 26.38 -3.66 18.13
CA HIS A 285 27.31 -3.70 16.99
C HIS A 285 28.34 -2.57 17.05
N LYS A 286 27.92 -1.34 17.42
CA LYS A 286 28.81 -0.19 17.56
C LYS A 286 29.83 -0.39 18.68
N ILE A 287 29.43 -1.01 19.79
CA ILE A 287 30.32 -1.35 20.91
C ILE A 287 31.33 -2.42 20.47
N ASN A 288 30.88 -3.51 19.84
CA ASN A 288 31.75 -4.58 19.34
C ASN A 288 32.79 -4.04 18.35
N ALA A 289 32.36 -3.27 17.34
CA ALA A 289 33.27 -2.70 16.37
C ALA A 289 34.27 -1.69 17.00
N ARG A 290 33.89 -1.01 18.09
CA ARG A 290 34.81 -0.13 18.84
C ARG A 290 35.83 -0.94 19.64
N ALA A 291 35.42 -2.08 20.21
CA ALA A 291 36.28 -2.99 20.95
C ALA A 291 37.30 -3.65 20.01
N GLU A 292 36.87 -4.21 18.88
CA GLU A 292 37.75 -4.77 17.84
C GLU A 292 38.79 -3.75 17.38
N ARG A 293 38.34 -2.56 16.98
CA ARG A 293 39.25 -1.46 16.59
C ARG A 293 40.21 -1.05 17.69
N ARG A 294 39.87 -1.23 18.97
CA ARG A 294 40.77 -0.94 20.10
C ARG A 294 41.84 -2.02 20.22
N VAL A 295 41.45 -3.29 20.12
CA VAL A 295 42.36 -4.44 20.14
C VAL A 295 43.32 -4.40 18.95
N GLU A 296 42.82 -4.17 17.73
CA GLU A 296 43.66 -4.01 16.53
C GLU A 296 44.68 -2.88 16.67
N ARG A 297 44.26 -1.75 17.24
CA ARG A 297 45.17 -0.61 17.52
C ARG A 297 46.23 -0.95 18.55
N GLN A 298 45.91 -1.75 19.56
CA GLN A 298 46.88 -2.21 20.57
C GLN A 298 47.87 -3.19 19.94
N LEU A 299 47.39 -4.20 19.21
CA LEU A 299 48.22 -5.18 18.50
C LEU A 299 49.17 -4.50 17.49
N THR A 300 48.67 -3.56 16.69
CA THR A 300 49.51 -2.80 15.75
C THR A 300 50.52 -1.90 16.45
N ALA A 301 50.19 -1.31 17.60
CA ALA A 301 51.13 -0.54 18.41
C ALA A 301 52.24 -1.42 19.00
N GLU A 302 51.91 -2.60 19.51
CA GLU A 302 52.88 -3.57 20.02
C GLU A 302 53.81 -4.08 18.92
N LEU A 303 53.27 -4.44 17.75
CA LEU A 303 54.07 -4.84 16.59
C LEU A 303 55.05 -3.73 16.15
N LYS A 304 54.61 -2.47 16.13
CA LYS A 304 55.49 -1.33 15.84
C LYS A 304 56.60 -1.18 16.89
N LYS A 305 56.30 -1.41 18.17
CA LYS A 305 57.28 -1.35 19.25
C LYS A 305 58.36 -2.42 19.12
N VAL A 306 57.99 -3.64 18.72
CA VAL A 306 58.95 -4.74 18.49
C VAL A 306 59.88 -4.43 17.31
N ARG A 307 59.34 -3.96 16.17
CA ARG A 307 60.18 -3.52 15.02
C ARG A 307 61.07 -2.33 15.35
N GLY A 308 60.62 -1.41 16.21
CA GLY A 308 61.44 -0.31 16.70
C GLY A 308 62.67 -0.77 17.49
N LYS A 309 62.56 -1.90 18.21
CA LYS A 309 63.70 -2.51 18.92
C LYS A 309 64.70 -3.13 17.94
N GLU A 310 64.24 -3.82 16.91
CA GLU A 310 65.12 -4.32 15.83
C GLU A 310 65.87 -3.17 15.15
N GLY A 311 65.21 -2.04 14.90
CA GLY A 311 65.86 -0.83 14.36
C GLY A 311 66.88 -0.19 15.31
N ILE A 312 66.70 -0.29 16.63
CA ILE A 312 67.69 0.16 17.62
C ILE A 312 68.87 -0.80 17.64
N LEU A 313 68.64 -2.11 17.56
CA LEU A 313 69.70 -3.11 17.45
C LEU A 313 70.50 -2.93 16.16
N PHE A 314 69.84 -2.59 15.05
CA PHE A 314 70.50 -2.28 13.78
C PHE A 314 71.35 -1.01 13.89
N LYS A 315 70.85 0.04 14.54
CA LYS A 315 71.62 1.26 14.81
C LYS A 315 72.80 1.03 15.77
N LEU A 316 72.64 0.14 16.73
CA LEU A 316 73.72 -0.27 17.64
C LEU A 316 74.80 -1.06 16.89
N ALA A 317 74.39 -1.96 15.98
CA ALA A 317 75.30 -2.68 15.11
C ALA A 317 76.05 -1.74 14.15
N ASP A 318 75.36 -0.78 13.53
CA ASP A 318 76.01 0.24 12.69
C ASP A 318 77.00 1.10 13.49
N ALA A 319 76.64 1.54 14.71
CA ALA A 319 77.52 2.33 15.57
C ALA A 319 78.76 1.56 16.04
N GLU A 320 78.66 0.24 16.24
CA GLU A 320 79.79 -0.63 16.58
C GLU A 320 80.74 -0.84 15.38
N VAL A 321 80.19 -0.90 14.17
CA VAL A 321 80.96 -1.00 12.92
C VAL A 321 81.68 0.33 12.62
N ASP A 322 81.01 1.47 12.81
CA ASP A 322 81.61 2.79 12.66
C ASP A 322 82.62 3.13 13.78
N GLY A 323 82.42 2.60 15.00
CA GLY A 323 83.37 2.73 16.11
C GLY A 323 84.69 1.98 15.90
N LYS A 324 84.68 0.89 15.12
CA LYS A 324 85.87 0.06 14.84
C LYS A 324 86.80 0.60 13.75
N THR A 325 86.47 1.71 13.07
CA THR A 325 87.38 2.32 12.08
C THR A 325 88.33 3.37 12.65
N ARG A 326 88.39 3.60 13.97
CA ARG A 326 89.31 4.60 14.57
C ARG A 326 90.58 4.06 15.24
N SER A 327 90.96 2.81 15.01
CA SER A 327 92.31 2.33 15.39
C SER A 327 92.80 1.18 14.50
N MET A 328 93.22 1.50 13.28
CA MET A 328 94.33 0.81 12.60
C MET A 328 94.68 1.53 11.29
N THR A 329 95.60 2.48 11.36
CA THR A 329 96.62 2.63 10.31
C THR A 329 97.61 1.48 10.47
N PRO A 330 97.99 0.78 9.39
CA PRO A 330 99.30 1.07 8.78
C PRO A 330 99.27 0.85 7.22
N PRO A 331 100.41 0.80 6.51
CA PRO A 331 100.97 1.92 5.78
C PRO A 331 100.89 1.78 4.24
N THR A 332 101.09 2.93 3.58
CA THR A 332 101.47 3.21 2.18
C THR A 332 101.31 2.17 1.05
N ARG A 333 100.57 2.64 0.01
CA ARG A 333 100.67 2.42 -1.44
C ARG A 333 100.39 1.02 -2.02
N CYS A 334 99.27 0.93 -2.73
CA CYS A 334 99.29 0.51 -4.14
C CYS A 334 98.28 1.35 -4.93
N ARG A 335 98.79 1.94 -6.01
CA ARG A 335 98.10 2.77 -6.98
C ARG A 335 97.51 1.84 -8.03
N TRP A 336 96.19 1.80 -8.17
CA TRP A 336 95.54 1.39 -9.41
C TRP A 336 94.48 2.42 -9.76
N THR A 337 94.77 3.15 -10.84
CA THR A 337 93.82 3.99 -11.57
C THR A 337 92.86 3.10 -12.33
N ALA A 338 91.55 3.32 -12.16
CA ALA A 338 90.57 3.01 -13.19
C ALA A 338 89.50 4.11 -13.20
N SER A 339 89.57 4.90 -14.27
CA SER A 339 88.59 5.89 -14.73
C SER A 339 87.25 5.24 -15.09
N TYR A 340 86.22 6.09 -15.26
CA TYR A 340 84.88 5.91 -15.83
C TYR A 340 83.72 5.78 -14.84
N ALA A 341 82.55 6.35 -15.10
CA ALA A 341 82.16 7.58 -15.79
C ALA A 341 80.72 7.83 -15.35
N ARG A 342 80.39 9.10 -15.15
CA ARG A 342 79.04 9.57 -14.94
C ARG A 342 78.23 9.33 -16.22
N THR A 343 77.18 8.51 -16.17
CA THR A 343 76.06 8.62 -17.12
C THR A 343 74.76 8.42 -16.36
N GLY A 344 74.00 9.50 -16.22
CA GLY A 344 72.57 9.40 -16.01
C GLY A 344 71.89 9.18 -17.36
N VAL A 345 70.84 8.36 -17.39
CA VAL A 345 69.79 8.44 -18.41
C VAL A 345 68.43 8.18 -17.76
N ARG A 346 67.54 9.14 -18.00
CA ARG A 346 66.09 9.17 -17.79
C ARG A 346 65.37 7.88 -18.21
N ARG A 347 64.22 7.62 -17.57
CA ARG A 347 62.93 7.19 -18.17
C ARG A 347 61.84 7.42 -17.11
N SER A 348 61.19 8.59 -17.10
CA SER A 348 59.94 8.93 -17.80
C SER A 348 58.74 8.06 -17.40
N TRP A 349 57.78 8.74 -16.76
CA TRP A 349 56.41 8.34 -16.47
C TRP A 349 55.62 7.95 -17.74
N THR A 350 54.70 6.98 -17.64
CA THR A 350 53.25 7.17 -17.91
C THR A 350 52.41 5.89 -17.70
N THR A 351 51.36 6.07 -16.88
CA THR A 351 49.95 5.61 -16.97
C THR A 351 49.47 4.16 -16.80
N ARG A 352 48.27 4.11 -16.18
CA ARG A 352 47.27 3.03 -15.96
C ARG A 352 47.55 2.12 -14.75
N GLY A 353 46.65 1.96 -13.77
CA GLY A 353 45.29 2.43 -13.58
C GLY A 353 44.82 2.12 -12.14
N ARG A 354 43.87 2.92 -11.65
CA ARG A 354 43.15 2.74 -10.36
C ARG A 354 42.29 1.47 -10.36
N PRO A 355 41.89 1.00 -9.17
CA PRO A 355 40.46 1.18 -8.85
C PRO A 355 40.16 1.89 -7.53
N ASN A 356 38.93 2.35 -7.50
CA ASN A 356 38.24 3.27 -6.60
C ASN A 356 38.01 2.71 -5.18
N ALA A 357 38.15 3.59 -4.18
CA ALA A 357 37.33 3.52 -2.96
C ALA A 357 36.94 4.96 -2.57
N SER A 358 35.69 5.31 -2.90
CA SER A 358 35.06 6.59 -2.59
C SER A 358 34.77 6.70 -1.10
N ARG A 359 35.34 7.74 -0.48
CA ARG A 359 35.06 8.16 0.89
C ARG A 359 34.16 9.38 0.83
N THR A 360 32.94 9.25 1.33
CA THR A 360 31.95 10.31 1.50
C THR A 360 32.42 11.31 2.55
N SER A 361 32.62 12.57 2.15
CA SER A 361 32.84 13.71 3.04
C SER A 361 31.51 14.39 3.37
N ARG A 362 31.20 14.49 4.66
CA ARG A 362 30.19 15.40 5.22
C ARG A 362 30.61 16.85 4.98
N ALA A 363 29.68 17.67 4.51
CA ALA A 363 29.79 19.13 4.57
C ALA A 363 28.60 19.67 5.37
N SER A 364 28.93 20.51 6.35
CA SER A 364 28.04 21.27 7.22
C SER A 364 27.31 22.36 6.46
N TRP A 365 26.07 22.65 6.86
CA TRP A 365 25.32 23.82 6.43
C TRP A 365 25.11 24.77 7.61
N SER A 366 25.49 26.03 7.43
CA SER A 366 25.04 27.18 8.22
C SER A 366 24.58 28.29 7.26
N ARG A 367 23.44 28.90 7.59
CA ARG A 367 22.76 29.99 6.86
C ARG A 367 23.61 31.26 6.73
N CYS A 368 23.48 31.96 5.61
CA CYS A 368 23.07 33.38 5.58
C CYS A 368 22.58 33.74 4.17
N GLY A 369 21.52 34.55 4.06
CA GLY A 369 20.85 34.86 2.80
C GLY A 369 21.28 36.18 2.17
N THR A 370 20.91 36.41 0.91
CA THR A 370 20.34 37.66 0.37
C THR A 370 19.91 37.51 -1.10
N ARG A 371 19.11 38.48 -1.54
CA ARG A 371 18.20 38.59 -2.70
C ARG A 371 18.80 38.52 -4.12
N SER A 372 17.87 38.28 -5.06
CA SER A 372 17.77 38.69 -6.49
C SER A 372 17.56 37.44 -7.36
N GLY A 373 16.72 37.36 -8.38
CA GLY A 373 15.99 38.32 -9.18
C GLY A 373 15.98 37.77 -10.62
N ALA A 374 14.79 37.68 -11.24
CA ALA A 374 14.53 37.53 -12.68
C ALA A 374 14.67 36.15 -13.40
N ALA A 375 13.49 35.68 -13.84
CA ALA A 375 13.11 35.40 -15.24
C ALA A 375 13.51 34.10 -15.99
N LYS A 376 12.41 33.42 -16.42
CA LYS A 376 12.16 32.72 -17.70
C LYS A 376 13.07 31.54 -18.10
N SER A 377 12.47 30.34 -18.18
CA SER A 377 12.21 29.70 -19.49
C SER A 377 11.43 28.39 -19.36
N THR A 378 10.46 28.26 -20.24
CA THR A 378 9.71 27.08 -20.66
C THR A 378 10.62 25.99 -21.24
N SER A 379 10.41 24.72 -20.87
CA SER A 379 10.47 23.63 -21.84
C SER A 379 9.65 22.41 -21.41
N ARG A 380 8.88 21.90 -22.38
CA ARG A 380 8.15 20.62 -22.37
C ARG A 380 9.15 19.46 -22.34
N ALA A 381 8.85 18.43 -21.57
CA ALA A 381 9.30 17.07 -21.88
C ALA A 381 8.20 16.06 -21.48
N ARG A 382 7.68 15.37 -22.48
CA ARG A 382 6.88 14.14 -22.35
C ARG A 382 7.82 13.02 -21.90
N CYS A 383 7.41 12.23 -20.91
CA CYS A 383 7.87 10.87 -20.72
C CYS A 383 6.66 9.96 -20.50
N GLY A 384 6.48 9.03 -21.43
CA GLY A 384 5.52 7.93 -21.32
C GLY A 384 6.17 6.66 -20.76
N GLY A 385 5.31 5.69 -20.45
CA GLY A 385 5.63 4.34 -19.98
C GLY A 385 5.33 4.17 -18.48
N ALA A 386 4.72 3.11 -17.98
CA ALA A 386 4.21 1.88 -18.60
C ALA A 386 3.18 1.30 -17.60
N THR A 387 1.98 0.94 -18.04
CA THR A 387 1.00 0.23 -17.21
C THR A 387 1.04 -1.26 -17.50
N ARG A 388 1.45 -2.03 -16.49
CA ARG A 388 1.48 -3.50 -16.51
C ARG A 388 0.06 -4.03 -16.63
N ARG A 389 -0.16 -4.88 -17.64
CA ARG A 389 -1.39 -5.67 -17.82
C ARG A 389 -1.44 -6.73 -16.72
N THR A 390 -2.50 -6.70 -15.92
CA THR A 390 -2.87 -7.81 -15.05
C THR A 390 -4.09 -8.46 -15.71
N THR A 391 -3.88 -9.63 -16.32
CA THR A 391 -4.92 -10.48 -16.89
C THR A 391 -5.70 -11.15 -15.76
N CYS A 392 -7.01 -10.89 -15.69
CA CYS A 392 -7.94 -11.77 -14.96
C CYS A 392 -8.53 -12.80 -15.95
N PRO A 393 -8.71 -14.07 -15.54
CA PRO A 393 -9.16 -15.13 -16.42
C PRO A 393 -10.68 -15.04 -16.67
N ALA A 394 -11.08 -15.41 -17.89
CA ALA A 394 -12.46 -15.55 -18.32
C ALA A 394 -13.18 -16.61 -17.47
N THR A 395 -14.24 -16.20 -16.77
CA THR A 395 -15.18 -17.10 -16.12
C THR A 395 -16.09 -17.73 -17.17
N SER A 396 -15.96 -19.05 -17.32
CA SER A 396 -16.90 -19.90 -18.03
C SER A 396 -18.32 -19.75 -17.49
N ARG A 397 -19.29 -19.60 -18.40
CA ARG A 397 -20.75 -19.55 -18.13
C ARG A 397 -21.19 -20.69 -17.19
N PRO A 398 -21.87 -20.43 -16.06
CA PRO A 398 -22.50 -21.51 -15.30
C PRO A 398 -23.78 -21.95 -16.01
N ARG A 399 -23.83 -23.24 -16.37
CA ARG A 399 -25.03 -23.94 -16.82
C ARG A 399 -26.02 -24.08 -15.65
N ALA A 400 -27.31 -24.04 -15.96
CA ALA A 400 -28.40 -24.31 -15.03
C ALA A 400 -28.21 -25.66 -14.27
N PRO A 401 -28.65 -25.76 -13.00
CA PRO A 401 -28.36 -26.90 -12.16
C PRO A 401 -29.14 -28.15 -12.59
N CYS A 402 -28.41 -29.26 -12.75
CA CYS A 402 -28.97 -30.60 -12.81
C CYS A 402 -29.63 -30.93 -11.47
N THR A 403 -30.91 -31.27 -11.53
CA THR A 403 -31.66 -31.96 -10.48
C THR A 403 -31.05 -33.34 -10.21
N MET A 404 -30.76 -33.65 -8.95
CA MET A 404 -30.51 -35.02 -8.45
C MET A 404 -31.13 -35.15 -7.04
N PRO A 405 -31.52 -36.37 -6.63
CA PRO A 405 -32.65 -36.60 -5.75
C PRO A 405 -32.32 -36.50 -4.26
N ARG A 406 -33.32 -36.08 -3.47
CA ARG A 406 -33.32 -36.16 -2.01
C ARG A 406 -33.35 -37.64 -1.57
N SER A 407 -32.29 -38.06 -0.88
CA SER A 407 -32.24 -39.31 -0.11
C SER A 407 -33.16 -39.23 1.11
N ALA A 408 -33.88 -40.32 1.34
CA ALA A 408 -34.82 -40.53 2.42
C ALA A 408 -34.17 -41.03 3.72
N SER A 409 -34.88 -40.80 4.84
CA SER A 409 -35.01 -41.62 6.09
C SER A 409 -34.61 -40.90 7.40
N PRO A 410 -35.18 -41.30 8.57
CA PRO A 410 -36.49 -41.90 8.84
C PRO A 410 -37.26 -41.21 10.00
N ARG A 411 -38.42 -41.77 10.31
CA ARG A 411 -39.47 -41.32 11.26
C ARG A 411 -39.14 -41.52 12.76
N ASN A 412 -39.76 -40.65 13.57
CA ASN A 412 -40.45 -40.85 14.88
C ASN A 412 -39.64 -41.06 16.18
N PRO A 413 -40.23 -40.88 17.40
CA PRO A 413 -41.59 -40.41 17.75
C PRO A 413 -41.72 -39.38 18.92
N ARG A 414 -42.93 -38.80 19.00
CA ARG A 414 -43.69 -38.28 20.15
C ARG A 414 -43.02 -38.18 21.54
N SER A 415 -43.18 -37.01 22.18
CA SER A 415 -43.65 -36.93 23.58
C SER A 415 -44.28 -35.58 23.91
N SER A 416 -45.46 -35.68 24.50
CA SER A 416 -46.34 -34.65 25.05
C SER A 416 -45.92 -34.15 26.44
N SER A 417 -46.05 -32.85 26.70
CA SER A 417 -46.33 -32.28 28.04
C SER A 417 -46.78 -30.82 27.85
N ARG A 418 -48.10 -30.56 27.81
CA ARG A 418 -48.90 -29.99 28.91
C ARG A 418 -48.33 -28.70 29.50
N THR A 419 -48.97 -27.62 29.09
CA THR A 419 -49.03 -26.30 29.70
C THR A 419 -49.71 -26.36 31.08
N TRP A 420 -49.20 -25.56 32.00
CA TRP A 420 -49.81 -25.20 33.27
C TRP A 420 -49.77 -23.66 33.37
N SER A 421 -50.96 -23.07 33.63
CA SER A 421 -51.20 -21.81 34.35
C SER A 421 -50.62 -20.50 33.76
N GLY A 422 -51.34 -19.38 33.65
CA GLY A 422 -52.64 -18.96 34.13
C GLY A 422 -52.67 -17.43 34.12
N ALA A 423 -53.82 -16.85 33.75
CA ALA A 423 -54.34 -15.48 33.95
C ALA A 423 -55.18 -15.07 32.73
#